data_AF-A0A920LS46-F1
#
_entry.id   AF-A0A920LS46-F1
#
_cell.length_a   1.000
_cell.length_b   1.000
_cell.length_c   1.000
_cell.angle_alpha   90.00
_cell.angle_beta   90.00
_cell.angle_gamma   90.00
#
_symmetry.space_group_name_H-M   'P 1'
#
loop_
_entity.id
_entity.type
_entity.pdbx_description
1 polymer ?
#
loop_
_entity_poly.entity_id
_entity_poly.type
_entity_poly.pdbx_seq_one_letter_code
_entity_poly.pdbx_strand_id
1 'polypeptide(L)' 'MSGPTLKVSNRSKMPPFMAMDVMRLAAELEADGSDIVHLEVGQPCSPAPQKVIDALVASMGQ' A
#
# COMPACT_ATOMS: atom_id res chain seq x y z
N MET A 1 -10.87 -12.20 32.82
CA MET A 1 -9.63 -11.61 33.36
C MET A 1 -9.07 -10.67 32.30
N SER A 2 -9.00 -9.36 32.56
CA SER A 2 -8.36 -8.43 31.63
C SER A 2 -6.86 -8.39 31.95
N GLY A 3 -6.02 -8.86 31.03
CA GLY A 3 -4.57 -8.84 31.18
C GLY A 3 -3.98 -7.42 31.07
N PRO A 4 -2.68 -7.24 31.35
CA PRO A 4 -2.04 -5.93 31.24
C PRO A 4 -2.07 -5.44 29.78
N THR A 5 -2.52 -4.21 29.58
CA THR A 5 -2.54 -3.53 28.28
C THR A 5 -1.20 -2.83 28.01
N LEU A 6 -0.70 -2.92 26.78
CA LEU A 6 0.53 -2.25 26.38
C LEU A 6 0.32 -0.73 26.35
N LYS A 7 1.24 0.01 26.97
CA LYS A 7 1.22 1.48 26.97
C LYS A 7 1.53 2.04 25.58
N VAL A 8 0.65 2.87 25.04
CA VAL A 8 0.86 3.57 23.76
C VAL A 8 1.66 4.86 24.00
N SER A 9 2.68 5.08 23.16
CA SER A 9 3.53 6.27 23.25
C SER A 9 2.81 7.54 22.79
N ASN A 10 3.16 8.71 23.31
CA ASN A 10 2.56 9.96 22.81
C ASN A 10 3.04 10.33 21.40
N ARG A 11 4.28 9.95 21.03
CA ARG A 11 4.87 10.24 19.71
C ARG A 11 4.26 9.44 18.56
N SER A 12 3.57 8.33 18.86
CA SER A 12 2.82 7.55 17.86
C SER A 12 1.45 8.14 17.54
N LYS A 13 1.05 9.26 18.17
CA LYS A 13 -0.17 10.00 17.82
C LYS A 13 0.06 10.85 16.57
N MET A 14 0.32 10.18 15.44
CA MET A 14 0.37 10.80 14.12
C MET A 14 -0.92 10.46 13.37
N PRO A 15 -1.48 11.39 12.59
CA PRO A 15 -2.60 11.07 11.73
C PRO A 15 -2.18 10.00 10.71
N PRO A 16 -3.11 9.13 10.29
CA PRO A 16 -2.85 8.17 9.22
C PRO A 16 -2.63 8.88 7.89
N PHE A 17 -2.01 8.18 6.95
CA PHE A 17 -1.88 8.68 5.58
C PHE A 17 -3.22 8.58 4.85
N MET A 18 -3.94 9.71 4.77
CA MET A 18 -5.32 9.77 4.27
C MET A 18 -5.50 9.23 2.84
N ALA A 19 -4.46 9.28 1.99
CA ALA A 19 -4.53 8.74 0.63
C ALA A 19 -4.86 7.24 0.62
N MET A 20 -4.50 6.51 1.66
CA MET A 20 -4.81 5.08 1.78
C MET A 20 -6.31 4.81 1.93
N ASP A 21 -7.08 5.76 2.46
CA ASP A 21 -8.53 5.61 2.56
C ASP A 21 -9.21 5.73 1.19
N VAL A 22 -8.71 6.61 0.32
CA VAL A 22 -9.20 6.75 -1.06
C VAL A 22 -8.84 5.52 -1.88
N MET A 23 -7.61 5.01 -1.74
CA MET A 23 -7.18 3.78 -2.41
C MET A 23 -8.02 2.57 -1.98
N ARG A 24 -8.36 2.47 -0.68
CA ARG A 24 -9.23 1.39 -0.18
C ARG A 24 -10.62 1.46 -0.80
N LEU A 25 -11.22 2.66 -0.82
CA LEU A 25 -12.55 2.87 -1.40
C LEU A 25 -12.57 2.53 -2.90
N ALA A 26 -11.53 2.93 -3.65
CA ALA A 26 -11.41 2.58 -5.06
C ALA A 26 -11.40 1.05 -5.26
N ALA A 27 -10.58 0.33 -4.49
CA ALA A 27 -10.49 -1.13 -4.56
C ALA A 27 -11.80 -1.83 -4.15
N GLU A 28 -12.53 -1.30 -3.17
CA GLU A 28 -13.86 -1.81 -2.79
C GLU A 28 -14.86 -1.66 -3.94
N LEU A 29 -14.90 -0.49 -4.58
CA LEU A 29 -15.80 -0.23 -5.71
C LEU A 29 -15.47 -1.10 -6.94
N GLU A 30 -14.19 -1.33 -7.22
CA GLU A 30 -13.74 -2.24 -8.28
C GLU A 30 -14.15 -3.70 -7.98
N ALA A 31 -13.99 -4.14 -6.73
CA ALA A 31 -14.41 -5.48 -6.30
C ALA A 31 -15.92 -5.68 -6.42
N ASP A 32 -16.70 -4.62 -6.25
CA ASP A 32 -18.15 -4.58 -6.47
C ASP A 32 -18.53 -4.48 -7.97
N GLY A 33 -17.56 -4.45 -8.87
CA GLY A 33 -17.75 -4.46 -10.33
C GLY A 33 -17.89 -3.07 -10.97
N SER A 34 -17.55 -2.00 -10.25
CA SER A 34 -17.55 -0.64 -10.81
C SER A 34 -16.35 -0.43 -11.74
N ASP A 35 -16.56 0.33 -12.82
CA ASP A 35 -15.49 0.80 -13.70
C ASP A 35 -14.88 2.09 -13.12
N ILE A 36 -13.65 2.00 -12.60
CA ILE A 36 -12.98 3.08 -11.85
C ILE A 36 -11.82 3.65 -12.66
N VAL A 37 -11.78 4.99 -12.78
CA VAL A 37 -10.64 5.72 -13.34
C VAL A 37 -9.75 6.20 -12.20
N HIS A 38 -8.56 5.60 -12.08
CA HIS A 38 -7.61 5.93 -11.00
C HIS A 38 -6.92 7.26 -11.23
N LEU A 39 -7.27 8.26 -10.41
CA LEU A 39 -6.66 9.59 -10.35
C LEU A 39 -6.15 9.93 -8.94
N GLU A 40 -6.24 8.98 -8.01
CA GLU A 40 -5.84 9.07 -6.62
C GLU A 40 -4.40 8.57 -6.38
N VAL A 41 -3.85 7.80 -7.31
CA VAL A 41 -2.56 7.14 -7.17
C VAL A 41 -1.42 8.12 -7.36
N GLY A 42 -0.60 8.32 -6.32
CA GLY A 42 0.55 9.21 -6.33
C GLY A 42 1.86 8.60 -6.86
N GLN A 43 1.80 7.54 -7.67
CA GLN A 43 2.98 6.82 -8.18
C GLN A 43 2.86 6.55 -9.69
N PRO A 44 3.98 6.31 -10.39
CA PRO A 44 3.95 5.88 -11.79
C PRO A 44 3.17 4.58 -11.98
N CYS A 45 2.44 4.46 -13.09
CA CYS A 45 1.77 3.21 -13.46
C CYS A 45 2.73 2.20 -14.11
N SER A 46 3.88 2.65 -14.61
CA SER A 46 4.87 1.77 -15.25
C SER A 46 5.61 0.91 -14.22
N PRO A 47 5.88 -0.37 -14.53
CA PRO A 47 6.69 -1.22 -13.66
C PRO A 47 8.15 -0.74 -13.60
N ALA A 48 8.94 -1.38 -12.73
CA ALA A 48 10.40 -1.22 -12.74
C ALA A 48 10.98 -1.59 -14.12
N PRO A 49 12.09 -0.95 -14.57
CA PRO A 49 12.70 -1.28 -15.86
C PRO A 49 13.12 -2.75 -15.95
N GLN A 50 12.92 -3.37 -17.12
CA GLN A 50 13.18 -4.80 -17.32
C GLN A 50 14.59 -5.23 -16.90
N LYS A 51 15.62 -4.43 -17.24
CA LYS A 51 17.02 -4.70 -16.84
C LYS A 51 17.23 -4.83 -15.34
N VAL A 52 16.45 -4.10 -14.53
CA VAL A 52 16.52 -4.16 -13.07
C VAL A 52 15.87 -5.45 -12.56
N ILE A 53 14.74 -5.82 -13.14
CA ILE A 53 14.05 -7.07 -12.83
C ILE A 53 14.93 -8.27 -13.17
N ASP A 54 15.55 -8.29 -14.35
CA ASP A 54 16.44 -9.37 -14.80
C ASP A 54 17.63 -9.56 -13.85
N ALA A 55 18.23 -8.45 -13.40
CA ALA A 55 19.33 -8.47 -12.44
C ALA A 55 18.90 -9.05 -11.08
N LEU A 56 17.71 -8.68 -10.59
CA LEU A 56 17.16 -9.24 -9.35
C LEU A 56 16.97 -10.75 -9.47
N VAL A 57 16.31 -11.21 -10.55
CA VAL A 57 16.05 -12.64 -10.78
C VAL A 57 17.35 -13.44 -10.84
N ALA A 58 18.38 -12.94 -11.53
CA ALA A 58 19.69 -13.59 -11.59
C ALA A 58 20.35 -13.73 -10.20
N SER A 59 20.18 -12.74 -9.33
CA SER A 59 20.74 -12.77 -7.97
C SER A 59 20.02 -13.73 -7.01
N MET A 60 18.75 -14.06 -7.26
CA MET A 60 17.97 -14.99 -6.45
C MET A 60 18.27 -16.47 -6.73
N GLY A 61 19.00 -16.76 -7.82
CA GLY A 61 19.48 -18.10 -8.16
C GLY A 61 20.88 -18.43 -7.61
N GLN A 62 21.44 -17.55 -6.78
CA GLN A 62 22.62 -17.81 -5.93
C GLN A 62 22.18 -18.22 -4.52
#